data_AF-A0A2D9BGF0-F1
#
_entry.id   AF-A0A2D9BGF0-F1
#
_cell.length_a   1.000
_cell.length_b   1.000
_cell.length_c   1.000
_cell.angle_alpha   90.00
_cell.angle_beta   90.00
_cell.angle_gamma   90.00
#
_symmetry.space_group_name_H-M   'P 1'
#
loop_
_entity.id
_entity.type
_entity.pdbx_description
1 polymer ?
#
loop_
_entity_poly.entity_id
_entity_poly.type
_entity_poly.pdbx_seq_one_letter_code
_entity_poly.pdbx_strand_id
1 'polypeptide(L)'
;MRYVAVRCGRYGYFSAHAASSMAAAVFLSLLLKKWYHYLPFLLLFWAAVVAYSRIYLGVHYPLDIVTGMFFGALIGFLFYKLQRWGQRKFVKE
;
A
#
# COMPACT_ATOMS: atom_id res chain seq x y z
N MET A 1 12.37 -22.10 -0.33
CA MET A 1 12.29 -21.92 -1.80
C MET A 1 11.04 -21.10 -2.10
N ARG A 2 11.16 -20.02 -2.90
CA ARG A 2 10.02 -19.19 -3.33
C ARG A 2 9.17 -19.96 -4.35
N TYR A 3 7.87 -20.06 -4.10
CA TYR A 3 6.93 -20.66 -5.05
C TYR A 3 6.66 -19.68 -6.19
N VAL A 4 7.00 -20.08 -7.42
CA VAL A 4 6.72 -19.30 -8.63
C VAL A 4 5.52 -19.94 -9.32
N ALA A 5 4.35 -19.32 -9.19
CA ALA A 5 3.17 -19.76 -9.91
C ALA A 5 3.41 -19.69 -11.43
N VAL A 6 2.75 -20.55 -12.21
CA VAL A 6 2.93 -20.67 -13.68
C VAL A 6 2.79 -19.32 -14.42
N ARG A 7 2.04 -18.36 -13.88
CA ARG A 7 1.83 -17.00 -14.44
C ARG A 7 2.67 -15.89 -13.78
N CYS A 8 3.59 -16.23 -12.88
CA CYS A 8 4.42 -15.25 -12.17
C CYS A 8 5.86 -15.26 -12.68
N GLY A 9 6.46 -14.06 -12.78
CA GLY A 9 7.87 -13.92 -13.16
C GLY A 9 8.81 -14.48 -12.08
N ARG A 10 9.96 -15.03 -12.52
CA ARG A 10 11.03 -15.54 -11.64
C ARG A 10 11.74 -14.44 -10.84
N TYR A 11 11.79 -13.22 -11.38
CA TYR A 11 12.49 -12.08 -10.80
C TYR A 11 11.49 -10.96 -10.47
N GLY A 12 10.89 -11.03 -9.28
CA GLY A 12 9.94 -10.01 -8.82
C GLY A 12 10.36 -9.45 -7.47
N TYR A 13 10.93 -8.24 -7.47
CA TYR A 13 11.22 -7.41 -6.30
C TYR A 13 10.80 -5.97 -6.61
N PHE A 14 10.16 -5.23 -5.71
CA PHE A 14 9.52 -5.61 -4.43
C PHE A 14 8.07 -6.10 -4.67
N SER A 15 7.35 -6.52 -3.62
CA SER A 15 5.99 -7.03 -3.79
C SER A 15 5.00 -5.92 -4.20
N ALA A 16 4.52 -5.97 -5.45
CA ALA A 16 3.53 -5.03 -5.97
C ALA A 16 2.21 -5.05 -5.19
N HIS A 17 1.77 -6.23 -4.70
CA HIS A 17 0.56 -6.35 -3.90
C HIS A 17 0.69 -5.68 -2.54
N ALA A 18 1.84 -5.84 -1.87
CA ALA A 18 2.11 -5.15 -0.61
C ALA A 18 2.24 -3.63 -0.81
N ALA A 19 2.88 -3.20 -1.90
CA ALA A 19 3.02 -1.77 -2.21
C ALA A 19 1.71 -1.09 -2.55
N SER A 20 0.89 -1.68 -3.43
CA SER A 20 -0.39 -1.07 -3.84
C SER A 20 -1.41 -1.03 -2.71
N SER A 21 -1.54 -2.12 -1.93
CA SER A 21 -2.44 -2.15 -0.77
C SER A 21 -2.03 -1.15 0.31
N MET A 22 -0.74 -1.03 0.61
CA MET A 22 -0.24 -0.04 1.57
C MET A 22 -0.40 1.40 1.07
N ALA A 23 -0.17 1.66 -0.22
CA ALA A 23 -0.40 2.98 -0.82
C ALA A 23 -1.87 3.40 -0.72
N ALA A 24 -2.79 2.49 -1.07
CA ALA A 24 -4.22 2.72 -0.94
C ALA A 24 -4.62 2.95 0.52
N ALA A 25 -4.13 2.12 1.44
CA ALA A 25 -4.40 2.27 2.86
C ALA A 25 -3.95 3.63 3.38
N VAL A 26 -2.71 4.04 3.12
CA VAL A 26 -2.18 5.35 3.58
C VAL A 26 -2.92 6.52 2.94
N PHE A 27 -3.14 6.49 1.63
CA PHE A 27 -3.83 7.56 0.92
C PHE A 27 -5.26 7.76 1.43
N LEU A 28 -6.06 6.69 1.47
CA LEU A 28 -7.46 6.75 1.92
C LEU A 28 -7.56 7.08 3.40
N SER A 29 -6.65 6.54 4.22
CA SER A 29 -6.58 6.88 5.65
C SER A 29 -6.42 8.38 5.84
N LEU A 30 -5.47 9.02 5.15
CA LEU A 30 -5.21 10.44 5.31
C LEU A 30 -6.31 11.31 4.71
N LEU A 31 -6.93 10.88 3.61
CA LEU A 31 -8.02 11.59 2.96
C LEU A 31 -9.29 11.60 3.82
N LEU A 32 -9.65 10.45 4.39
CA LEU A 32 -10.92 10.24 5.09
C LEU A 32 -10.81 10.34 6.62
N LYS A 33 -9.61 10.52 7.18
CA LYS A 33 -9.37 10.66 8.63
C LYS A 33 -10.31 11.66 9.32
N LYS A 34 -10.68 12.74 8.62
CA LYS A 34 -11.56 13.79 9.17
C LYS A 34 -12.98 13.28 9.45
N TRP A 35 -13.45 12.32 8.65
CA TRP A 35 -14.82 11.78 8.73
C TRP A 35 -14.87 10.45 9.47
N TYR A 36 -13.82 9.63 9.35
CA TYR A 36 -13.77 8.28 9.90
C TYR A 36 -12.48 8.04 10.69
N HIS A 37 -12.55 8.14 12.02
CA HIS A 37 -11.38 8.02 12.89
C HIS A 37 -10.78 6.61 12.94
N TYR A 38 -11.62 5.57 12.86
CA TYR A 38 -11.19 4.15 12.93
C TYR A 38 -10.75 3.57 11.59
N LEU A 39 -11.08 4.22 10.48
CA LEU A 39 -10.79 3.74 9.14
C LEU A 39 -9.29 3.49 8.87
N PRO A 40 -8.35 4.33 9.38
CA PRO A 40 -6.93 4.07 9.22
C PRO A 40 -6.47 2.74 9.80
N PHE A 41 -6.96 2.38 10.98
CA PHE A 41 -6.61 1.11 11.62
C PHE A 41 -7.14 -0.07 10.81
N LEU A 42 -8.36 0.02 10.30
CA LEU A 42 -8.98 -1.02 9.48
C LEU A 42 -8.26 -1.21 8.14
N LEU A 43 -7.87 -0.11 7.48
CA LEU A 43 -7.15 -0.16 6.21
C LEU A 43 -5.71 -0.66 6.36
N LEU A 44 -5.01 -0.26 7.44
CA LEU A 44 -3.68 -0.79 7.74
C LEU A 44 -3.73 -2.28 8.09
N PHE A 45 -4.74 -2.70 8.86
CA PHE A 45 -4.97 -4.12 9.14
C PHE A 45 -5.24 -4.90 7.85
N TRP A 46 -6.12 -4.39 6.98
CA TRP A 46 -6.38 -4.98 5.68
C TRP A 46 -5.12 -5.09 4.82
N ALA A 47 -4.32 -4.03 4.73
CA ALA A 47 -3.05 -4.05 4.01
C ALA A 47 -2.07 -5.08 4.59
N ALA A 48 -2.00 -5.21 5.91
CA ALA A 48 -1.17 -6.22 6.58
C ALA A 48 -1.65 -7.66 6.27
N VAL A 49 -2.96 -7.91 6.24
CA VAL A 49 -3.53 -9.21 5.85
C VAL A 49 -3.21 -9.54 4.39
N VAL A 50 -3.33 -8.56 3.48
CA VAL A 50 -2.94 -8.73 2.07
C VAL A 50 -1.44 -9.03 1.96
N ALA A 51 -0.60 -8.32 2.70
CA ALA A 51 0.85 -8.57 2.72
C ALA A 51 1.14 -9.99 3.22
N TYR A 52 0.53 -10.39 4.34
CA TYR A 52 0.68 -11.73 4.91
C TYR A 52 0.29 -12.83 3.94
N SER A 53 -0.78 -12.65 3.15
CA SER A 53 -1.19 -13.61 2.11
C SER A 53 -0.07 -13.94 1.12
N ARG A 54 0.84 -12.98 0.84
CA ARG A 54 1.96 -13.16 -0.09
C ARG A 54 3.11 -13.96 0.52
N ILE A 55 3.28 -13.89 1.84
CA ILE A 55 4.21 -14.77 2.59
C ILE A 55 3.62 -16.19 2.65
N TYR A 56 2.33 -16.29 3.01
CA TYR A 56 1.65 -17.57 3.16
C TYR A 56 1.63 -18.39 1.86
N LEU A 57 1.38 -17.74 0.73
CA LEU A 57 1.46 -18.37 -0.60
C LEU A 57 2.90 -18.69 -1.05
N GLY A 58 3.91 -18.28 -0.28
CA GLY A 58 5.32 -18.51 -0.59
C GLY A 58 5.83 -17.76 -1.82
N VAL A 59 5.08 -16.76 -2.31
CA VAL A 59 5.37 -16.05 -3.57
C VAL A 59 6.34 -14.87 -3.40
N HIS A 60 6.58 -14.42 -2.18
CA HIS A 60 7.53 -13.35 -1.84
C HIS A 60 8.26 -13.64 -0.54
N TYR A 61 9.49 -13.13 -0.43
CA TYR A 61 10.22 -13.14 0.83
C TYR A 61 9.70 -12.03 1.76
N PRO A 62 9.81 -12.20 3.09
CA PRO A 62 9.40 -11.17 4.05
C PRO A 62 10.05 -9.80 3.77
N LEU A 63 11.30 -9.78 3.33
CA LEU A 63 12.00 -8.54 2.97
C LEU A 63 11.33 -7.82 1.79
N ASP A 64 10.89 -8.55 0.75
CA ASP A 64 10.18 -7.98 -0.41
C ASP A 64 8.91 -7.24 0.00
N ILE A 65 8.27 -7.74 1.07
CA ILE A 65 7.04 -7.17 1.62
C ILE A 65 7.34 -5.94 2.45
N VAL A 66 8.35 -5.97 3.32
CA VAL A 66 8.76 -4.81 4.11
C VAL A 66 9.12 -3.65 3.18
N THR A 67 9.92 -3.91 2.14
CA THR A 67 10.27 -2.89 1.15
C THR A 67 9.06 -2.46 0.33
N GLY A 68 8.17 -3.39 -0.03
CA GLY A 68 6.92 -3.07 -0.74
C GLY A 68 6.02 -2.15 0.08
N MET A 69 5.79 -2.44 1.36
CA MET A 69 5.00 -1.61 2.27
C MET A 69 5.66 -0.24 2.48
N PHE A 70 6.99 -0.18 2.63
CA PHE A 70 7.71 1.09 2.75
C PHE A 70 7.48 2.00 1.54
N PHE A 71 7.71 1.49 0.32
CA PHE A 71 7.48 2.26 -0.91
C PHE A 71 5.99 2.57 -1.12
N GLY A 72 5.10 1.64 -0.78
CA GLY A 72 3.66 1.86 -0.82
C GLY A 72 3.23 3.02 0.08
N ALA A 73 3.70 3.05 1.34
CA ALA A 73 3.42 4.13 2.27
C ALA A 73 3.95 5.48 1.79
N LEU A 74 5.18 5.50 1.27
CA LEU A 74 5.79 6.70 0.70
C LEU A 74 4.97 7.25 -0.47
N ILE A 75 4.59 6.39 -1.41
CA ILE A 75 3.79 6.75 -2.57
C ILE A 75 2.41 7.25 -2.13
N GLY A 76 1.70 6.51 -1.26
CA GLY A 76 0.38 6.92 -0.76
C GLY A 76 0.40 8.29 -0.08
N PHE A 77 1.45 8.58 0.69
CA PHE A 77 1.66 9.89 1.31
C PHE A 77 1.96 11.01 0.29
N LEU A 78 2.80 10.74 -0.71
CA LEU A 78 3.08 11.68 -1.79
C LEU A 78 1.82 12.03 -2.58
N PHE A 79 1.00 11.04 -2.93
CA PHE A 79 -0.28 11.26 -3.60
C PHE A 79 -1.27 12.05 -2.73
N TYR A 80 -1.30 11.80 -1.42
CA TYR A 80 -2.10 12.62 -0.51
C TYR A 80 -1.65 14.09 -0.50
N LYS A 81 -0.34 14.34 -0.46
CA LYS A 81 0.21 15.71 -0.58
C LYS A 81 -0.14 16.35 -1.92
N LEU A 82 0.00 15.61 -3.02
CA LEU A 82 -0.32 16.08 -4.36
C LEU A 82 -1.80 16.46 -4.47
N GLN A 83 -2.69 15.61 -3.95
CA GLN A 83 -4.12 15.89 -3.94
C GLN A 83 -4.45 17.12 -3.10
N ARG A 84 -3.85 17.24 -1.91
CA ARG A 84 -4.02 18.42 -1.05
C ARG A 84 -3.50 19.69 -1.71
N TRP A 85 -2.40 19.61 -2.45
CA TRP A 85 -1.86 20.72 -3.24
C TRP A 85 -2.82 21.11 -4.37
N GLY A 86 -3.33 20.14 -5.12
CA GLY A 86 -4.33 20.37 -6.17
C GLY A 86 -5.59 21.04 -5.65
N GLN A 87 -6.15 20.55 -4.53
CA GLN A 87 -7.33 21.16 -3.91
C GLN A 87 -7.09 22.62 -3.48
N ARG A 88 -5.91 22.93 -2.93
CA ARG A 88 -5.57 24.31 -2.54
C ARG A 88 -5.42 25.24 -3.75
N LYS A 89 -4.97 24.70 -4.89
CA LYS A 89 -4.69 25.49 -6.09
C LYS A 89 -5.93 25.72 -6.96
N PHE A 90 -6.86 24.76 -7.02
CA PHE A 90 -7.98 24.79 -7.97
C PHE A 90 -9.37 24.84 -7.34
N VAL A 91 -9.52 24.49 -6.05
CA VAL A 91 -10.84 24.37 -5.40
C VAL A 91 -11.07 25.45 -4.33
N LYS A 92 -10.01 26.13 -3.86
CA LYS A 92 -10.16 27.31 -3.02
C LYS A 92 -10.41 28.54 -3.91
N GLU A 93 -11.67 28.78 -4.25
CA GLU A 93 -12.23 30.14 -4.30
C GLU A 93 -12.74 30.53 -2.91
#